data_AF-A0A7R9QQJ3-F1
#
_entry.id   AF-A0A7R9QQJ3-F1
#
_cell.length_a   1.000
_cell.length_b   1.000
_cell.length_c   1.000
_cell.angle_alpha   90.00
_cell.angle_beta   90.00
_cell.angle_gamma   90.00
#
_symmetry.space_group_name_H-M   'P 1'
#
loop_
_entity.id
_entity.type
_entity.pdbx_description
1 polymer ?
#
loop_
_entity_poly.entity_id
_entity_poly.type
_entity_poly.pdbx_seq_one_letter_code
_entity_poly.pdbx_strand_id
1 'polypeptide(L)'
;NSNAPHHKPHHIHHHNRNDGIHNGVDTGPQGIPGAGDPLRQNHYFNEQNRVEKAGPGVGLMPEEWAHQLMYPYETEDYCHGINSMKQMHDQPLTFRLPFSGIQIYETYLSPGLQVHKDGYVTFNKGLKSYAFPLEFPMVPSDTNVEEDPSIIAAFFAHQDIPSDVDGSGVYFRVIEVEKETNISLKQRLLDDFGTAMAASIGWAPKFALIVTWKNMTFANRRRERELKTNTYQMVLATDEMVTFVMFNYEHISWITHLDNYAGLNGPPAFIGFNGGNSTQAYEYQPFSQNPRISLLPKMGWGNGIEGRFYFTIDEELEPGACVNKELDPNLPDRLPLHTSTDYILMLGGQELNFTGPCLTEESIITCRFDVLKVKGRMMTPNIGAYMFLNMYWMNIPNT
;
A
#
# COMPACT_ATOMS: atom_id res chain seq x y z
N ASN A 1 -33.48 42.44 -43.25
CA ASN A 1 -32.21 43.19 -43.37
C ASN A 1 -31.37 42.85 -42.14
N SER A 2 -30.55 41.78 -42.17
CA SER A 2 -29.29 41.59 -42.92
C SER A 2 -28.08 42.11 -42.13
N ASN A 3 -26.98 41.39 -41.90
CA ASN A 3 -26.56 40.05 -42.37
C ASN A 3 -25.51 39.44 -41.41
N ALA A 4 -25.39 38.11 -41.41
CA ALA A 4 -24.16 37.36 -41.05
C ALA A 4 -23.40 36.96 -42.35
N PRO A 5 -22.23 36.26 -42.40
CA PRO A 5 -22.00 34.96 -41.75
C PRO A 5 -20.53 34.59 -41.33
N HIS A 6 -20.41 33.35 -40.84
CA HIS A 6 -19.27 32.53 -40.39
C HIS A 6 -17.91 32.56 -41.14
N HIS A 7 -16.86 32.09 -40.45
CA HIS A 7 -15.91 31.09 -41.01
C HIS A 7 -15.34 30.11 -39.94
N LYS A 8 -14.70 29.02 -40.41
CA LYS A 8 -14.26 27.78 -39.68
C LYS A 8 -12.71 27.62 -39.67
N PRO A 9 -12.11 26.59 -39.00
CA PRO A 9 -10.72 26.64 -38.49
C PRO A 9 -9.61 26.20 -39.46
N HIS A 10 -8.35 26.40 -39.04
CA HIS A 10 -7.13 26.02 -39.77
C HIS A 10 -6.51 24.68 -39.32
N HIS A 11 -5.96 23.94 -40.30
CA HIS A 11 -5.12 22.75 -40.11
C HIS A 11 -3.65 23.11 -39.87
N ILE A 12 -2.91 22.20 -39.22
CA ILE A 12 -1.44 22.19 -39.14
C ILE A 12 -0.92 21.00 -39.98
N HIS A 13 0.09 21.24 -40.82
CA HIS A 13 0.78 20.21 -41.60
C HIS A 13 2.25 20.08 -41.15
N HIS A 14 2.71 18.84 -40.92
CA HIS A 14 4.14 18.53 -40.78
C HIS A 14 4.83 18.48 -42.14
N HIS A 15 6.10 18.89 -42.19
CA HIS A 15 6.97 18.73 -43.37
C HIS A 15 8.29 18.06 -42.97
N ASN A 16 8.57 16.89 -43.56
CA ASN A 16 9.92 16.29 -43.57
C ASN A 16 10.84 17.05 -44.53
N ARG A 17 12.14 17.08 -44.24
CA ARG A 17 13.23 17.24 -45.23
C ARG A 17 14.44 16.40 -44.85
N ASN A 18 15.14 15.93 -45.88
CA ASN A 18 16.27 15.01 -45.85
C ASN A 18 17.40 15.54 -46.76
N ASP A 19 18.58 14.94 -46.64
CA ASP A 19 19.68 14.81 -47.65
C ASP A 19 20.70 15.95 -47.92
N GLY A 20 21.96 15.51 -48.18
CA GLY A 20 23.10 16.29 -48.72
C GLY A 20 24.42 16.14 -47.92
N ILE A 21 25.17 15.02 -47.97
CA ILE A 21 26.15 14.56 -49.00
C ILE A 21 27.45 15.41 -49.13
N HIS A 22 28.63 14.83 -48.81
CA HIS A 22 29.81 14.72 -49.71
C HIS A 22 30.96 13.83 -49.14
N ASN A 23 31.97 13.50 -49.97
CA ASN A 23 32.79 12.27 -49.91
C ASN A 23 34.32 12.47 -49.76
N GLY A 24 35.01 11.44 -49.24
CA GLY A 24 36.30 10.91 -49.78
C GLY A 24 37.63 11.29 -49.08
N VAL A 25 38.76 10.57 -49.22
CA VAL A 25 39.12 9.23 -49.80
C VAL A 25 40.52 8.81 -49.24
N ASP A 26 40.76 7.49 -49.06
CA ASP A 26 42.01 6.67 -48.95
C ASP A 26 43.36 7.17 -48.38
N THR A 27 44.04 6.30 -47.60
CA THR A 27 45.26 5.56 -48.02
C THR A 27 45.81 4.57 -46.96
N GLY A 28 46.45 3.48 -47.41
CA GLY A 28 47.37 2.61 -46.65
C GLY A 28 48.53 2.17 -47.57
N PRO A 29 49.29 1.07 -47.35
CA PRO A 29 49.41 0.22 -46.14
C PRO A 29 50.86 -0.17 -45.71
N GLN A 30 51.01 -0.73 -44.49
CA GLN A 30 51.95 -1.78 -44.01
C GLN A 30 51.79 -1.94 -42.46
N GLY A 31 52.27 -2.98 -41.74
CA GLY A 31 53.10 -4.16 -42.08
C GLY A 31 53.04 -5.25 -40.97
N ILE A 32 54.07 -6.10 -40.84
CA ILE A 32 54.18 -7.23 -39.84
C ILE A 32 55.69 -7.50 -39.51
N PRO A 33 56.14 -8.32 -38.51
CA PRO A 33 55.42 -9.19 -37.52
C PRO A 33 56.00 -9.26 -36.06
N GLY A 34 55.36 -10.03 -35.15
CA GLY A 34 56.11 -10.85 -34.15
C GLY A 34 55.58 -11.04 -32.71
N ALA A 35 54.83 -12.13 -32.46
CA ALA A 35 54.74 -12.98 -31.25
C ALA A 35 54.67 -12.42 -29.79
N GLY A 36 53.67 -12.89 -29.01
CA GLY A 36 53.72 -12.90 -27.53
C GLY A 36 52.37 -12.81 -26.79
N ASP A 37 51.69 -13.94 -26.56
CA ASP A 37 50.67 -14.09 -25.49
C ASP A 37 51.42 -14.18 -24.12
N PRO A 38 50.86 -13.75 -22.96
CA PRO A 38 49.62 -14.35 -22.46
C PRO A 38 48.69 -13.45 -21.58
N LEU A 39 47.57 -14.08 -21.16
CA LEU A 39 46.67 -13.74 -20.03
C LEU A 39 45.53 -12.74 -20.27
N ARG A 40 44.42 -13.28 -20.80
CA ARG A 40 43.05 -12.87 -20.44
C ARG A 40 42.85 -12.84 -18.92
N GLN A 41 42.35 -11.73 -18.38
CA GLN A 41 41.54 -11.75 -17.16
C GLN A 41 40.05 -11.82 -17.52
N ASN A 42 39.56 -13.02 -17.79
CA ASN A 42 38.14 -13.31 -17.64
C ASN A 42 37.89 -13.53 -16.15
N HIS A 43 37.11 -12.67 -15.49
CA HIS A 43 36.52 -12.99 -14.19
C HIS A 43 35.40 -14.02 -14.38
N TYR A 44 35.78 -15.30 -14.49
CA TYR A 44 34.88 -16.40 -14.20
C TYR A 44 34.60 -16.40 -12.70
N PHE A 45 33.35 -16.11 -12.31
CA PHE A 45 32.86 -16.48 -10.99
C PHE A 45 32.82 -18.01 -10.93
N ASN A 46 33.69 -18.59 -10.10
CA ASN A 46 33.81 -20.03 -9.96
C ASN A 46 32.79 -20.49 -8.89
N GLU A 47 31.64 -20.98 -9.31
CA GLU A 47 30.67 -21.64 -8.43
C GLU A 47 31.22 -22.97 -7.90
N GLN A 48 32.04 -22.91 -6.85
CA GLN A 48 32.30 -24.06 -5.99
C GLN A 48 32.87 -23.64 -4.64
N ASN A 49 32.27 -24.19 -3.57
CA ASN A 49 32.69 -24.09 -2.16
C ASN A 49 32.60 -22.70 -1.49
N ARG A 50 31.37 -22.28 -1.21
CA ARG A 50 31.05 -21.70 0.11
C ARG A 50 29.70 -22.20 0.64
N VAL A 51 29.62 -23.51 0.91
CA VAL A 51 28.68 -24.01 1.92
C VAL A 51 29.22 -23.59 3.27
N GLU A 52 29.01 -22.32 3.62
CA GLU A 52 29.15 -21.89 4.99
C GLU A 52 28.01 -22.52 5.78
N LYS A 53 28.38 -23.46 6.66
CA LYS A 53 27.45 -24.06 7.60
C LYS A 53 26.75 -22.94 8.35
N ALA A 54 25.42 -22.93 8.32
CA ALA A 54 24.63 -22.09 9.20
C ALA A 54 25.13 -22.28 10.65
N GLY A 55 25.61 -21.19 11.25
CA GLY A 55 26.00 -21.20 12.66
C GLY A 55 24.77 -21.48 13.53
N PRO A 56 24.92 -22.16 14.67
CA PRO A 56 23.80 -22.36 15.59
C PRO A 56 23.46 -21.01 16.23
N GLY A 57 22.39 -20.36 15.76
CA GLY A 57 22.04 -19.01 16.22
C GLY A 57 21.07 -18.21 15.35
N VAL A 58 20.72 -18.67 14.13
CA VAL A 58 19.50 -18.16 13.49
C VAL A 58 18.33 -18.75 14.26
N GLY A 59 17.78 -17.96 15.19
CA GLY A 59 16.52 -18.28 15.82
C GLY A 59 15.45 -18.32 14.74
N LEU A 60 14.99 -19.53 14.40
CA LEU A 60 13.68 -19.70 13.78
C LEU A 60 12.69 -18.87 14.61
N MET A 61 11.87 -18.05 13.95
CA MET A 61 10.67 -17.57 14.63
C MET A 61 9.95 -18.80 15.21
N PRO A 62 9.46 -18.74 16.46
CA PRO A 62 8.43 -19.66 16.87
C PRO A 62 7.27 -19.51 15.87
N GLU A 63 6.79 -20.61 15.27
CA GLU A 63 5.71 -20.57 14.26
C GLU A 63 4.49 -19.79 14.77
N GLU A 64 4.29 -19.80 16.10
CA GLU A 64 3.33 -19.00 16.86
C GLU A 64 3.33 -17.48 16.58
N TRP A 65 4.42 -16.90 16.08
CA TRP A 65 4.53 -15.45 15.79
C TRP A 65 4.18 -15.10 14.34
N ALA A 66 4.43 -16.01 13.39
CA ALA A 66 4.17 -15.78 11.96
C ALA A 66 2.67 -15.70 11.65
N HIS A 67 1.83 -16.36 12.45
CA HIS A 67 0.37 -16.40 12.27
C HIS A 67 -0.40 -15.37 13.10
N GLN A 68 0.28 -14.47 13.83
CA GLN A 68 -0.39 -13.43 14.59
C GLN A 68 -0.90 -12.32 13.66
N LEU A 69 -2.18 -11.98 13.78
CA LEU A 69 -2.77 -10.86 13.06
C LEU A 69 -2.10 -9.54 13.45
N MET A 70 -2.14 -9.21 14.74
CA MET A 70 -1.66 -7.94 15.28
C MET A 70 -0.16 -7.99 15.59
N TYR A 71 0.50 -6.84 15.43
CA TYR A 71 1.84 -6.59 15.98
C TYR A 71 1.72 -6.28 17.49
N PRO A 72 2.74 -6.61 18.31
CA PRO A 72 2.71 -6.32 19.73
C PRO A 72 2.69 -4.81 19.98
N TYR A 73 1.94 -4.37 20.98
CA TYR A 73 1.87 -2.99 21.47
C TYR A 73 1.87 -3.03 23.01
N GLU A 74 2.76 -2.28 23.62
CA GLU A 74 3.04 -2.33 25.05
C GLU A 74 2.46 -1.13 25.80
N THR A 75 2.54 -1.13 27.14
CA THR A 75 2.06 0.00 27.95
C THR A 75 2.83 1.30 27.65
N GLU A 76 4.09 1.18 27.23
CA GLU A 76 4.95 2.31 26.83
C GLU A 76 4.49 2.97 25.51
N ASP A 77 3.82 2.21 24.63
CA ASP A 77 3.26 2.72 23.37
C ASP A 77 1.95 3.51 23.60
N TYR A 78 1.38 3.53 24.81
CA TYR A 78 0.07 4.13 25.08
C TYR A 78 0.07 5.66 24.95
N CYS A 79 -0.78 6.19 24.06
CA CYS A 79 -0.91 7.63 23.82
C CYS A 79 -1.66 8.34 24.95
N HIS A 80 -1.03 8.56 26.10
CA HIS A 80 -1.60 9.31 27.24
C HIS A 80 -2.15 10.71 26.87
N GLY A 81 -1.63 11.31 25.79
CA GLY A 81 -2.12 12.58 25.27
C GLY A 81 -3.49 12.51 24.58
N ILE A 82 -3.95 11.33 24.16
CA ILE A 82 -5.24 11.13 23.49
C ILE A 82 -6.34 10.84 24.53
N ASN A 83 -7.37 11.68 24.54
CA ASN A 83 -8.55 11.59 25.40
C ASN A 83 -9.70 12.42 24.80
N SER A 84 -10.82 12.55 25.52
CA SER A 84 -11.99 13.31 25.03
C SER A 84 -11.72 14.82 24.81
N MET A 85 -10.67 15.40 25.42
CA MET A 85 -10.29 16.82 25.25
C MET A 85 -9.20 17.03 24.19
N LYS A 86 -8.17 16.18 24.14
CA LYS A 86 -7.13 16.18 23.08
C LYS A 86 -7.28 14.92 22.24
N GLN A 87 -7.75 15.07 21.00
CA GLN A 87 -8.14 13.96 20.14
C GLN A 87 -7.02 13.43 19.22
N MET A 88 -5.88 14.14 19.19
CA MET A 88 -4.74 13.91 18.31
C MET A 88 -3.45 13.66 19.11
N HIS A 89 -2.54 12.85 18.58
CA HIS A 89 -1.14 12.77 18.99
C HIS A 89 -0.24 13.18 17.81
N ASP A 90 0.62 14.18 18.02
CA ASP A 90 1.51 14.74 17.01
C ASP A 90 2.86 13.99 17.04
N GLN A 91 3.29 13.44 15.90
CA GLN A 91 4.57 12.73 15.74
C GLN A 91 5.43 13.35 14.63
N PRO A 92 6.49 14.08 15.00
CA PRO A 92 7.61 14.43 14.11
C PRO A 92 8.16 13.24 13.34
N LEU A 93 8.22 13.36 12.00
CA LEU A 93 8.85 12.37 11.14
C LEU A 93 10.24 12.84 10.73
N THR A 94 11.27 12.13 11.22
CA THR A 94 12.69 12.39 10.94
C THR A 94 13.18 11.80 9.60
N PHE A 95 12.28 11.14 8.88
CA PHE A 95 12.49 10.47 7.59
C PHE A 95 11.38 10.88 6.62
N ARG A 96 11.56 10.59 5.33
CA ARG A 96 10.53 10.86 4.32
C ARG A 96 9.51 9.73 4.28
N LEU A 97 8.25 10.13 4.19
CA LEU A 97 7.11 9.25 4.01
C LEU A 97 6.39 9.62 2.71
N PRO A 98 6.67 8.93 1.60
CA PRO A 98 5.88 9.04 0.37
C PRO A 98 4.41 8.69 0.61
N PHE A 99 3.50 9.56 0.19
CA PHE A 99 2.05 9.36 0.20
C PHE A 99 1.41 10.15 -0.94
N SER A 100 0.69 9.49 -1.85
CA SER A 100 -0.10 10.12 -2.91
C SER A 100 0.68 11.14 -3.77
N GLY A 101 1.91 10.79 -4.13
CA GLY A 101 2.85 11.64 -4.88
C GLY A 101 3.51 12.76 -4.06
N ILE A 102 3.26 12.86 -2.75
CA ILE A 102 3.81 13.87 -1.84
C ILE A 102 4.82 13.20 -0.89
N GLN A 103 5.91 13.87 -0.56
CA GLN A 103 6.84 13.44 0.50
C GLN A 103 6.48 14.15 1.81
N ILE A 104 5.94 13.40 2.78
CA ILE A 104 5.67 13.89 4.13
C ILE A 104 6.92 13.74 4.99
N TYR A 105 7.28 14.79 5.73
CA TYR A 105 8.36 14.81 6.73
C TYR A 105 8.14 16.00 7.68
N GLU A 106 8.82 16.05 8.82
CA GLU A 106 8.74 17.21 9.72
C GLU A 106 9.23 18.49 9.01
N THR A 107 8.41 19.54 9.08
CA THR A 107 8.78 20.89 8.62
C THR A 107 8.36 21.93 9.64
N TYR A 108 8.80 23.18 9.47
CA TYR A 108 8.32 24.30 10.29
C TYR A 108 6.79 24.51 10.23
N LEU A 109 6.10 23.96 9.22
CA LEU A 109 4.67 24.16 8.97
C LEU A 109 3.81 22.91 9.19
N SER A 110 4.40 21.71 9.30
CA SER A 110 3.68 20.47 9.61
C SER A 110 4.50 19.58 10.54
N PRO A 111 3.90 19.01 11.61
CA PRO A 111 4.56 18.08 12.51
C PRO A 111 4.82 16.70 11.89
N GLY A 112 4.60 16.49 10.58
CA GLY A 112 4.81 15.19 9.93
C GLY A 112 3.53 14.36 9.95
N LEU A 113 3.28 13.59 11.00
CA LEU A 113 2.10 12.73 11.15
C LEU A 113 1.32 13.05 12.43
N GLN A 114 -0.01 12.99 12.36
CA GLN A 114 -0.90 13.12 13.51
C GLN A 114 -1.83 11.90 13.61
N VAL A 115 -1.81 11.21 14.75
CA VAL A 115 -2.69 10.08 15.04
C VAL A 115 -3.98 10.57 15.66
N HIS A 116 -5.13 10.28 15.05
CA HIS A 116 -6.44 10.66 15.57
C HIS A 116 -7.14 9.51 16.30
N LYS A 117 -7.87 9.81 17.39
CA LYS A 117 -8.68 8.80 18.11
C LYS A 117 -9.78 8.16 17.26
N ASP A 118 -10.23 8.86 16.21
CA ASP A 118 -11.33 8.44 15.33
C ASP A 118 -10.90 7.48 14.21
N GLY A 119 -9.78 6.75 14.38
CA GLY A 119 -9.42 5.63 13.49
C GLY A 119 -8.68 6.01 12.20
N TYR A 120 -7.99 7.16 12.19
CA TYR A 120 -7.20 7.62 11.06
C TYR A 120 -5.92 8.34 11.49
N VAL A 121 -4.96 8.47 10.58
CA VAL A 121 -3.85 9.43 10.69
C VAL A 121 -4.01 10.52 9.63
N THR A 122 -3.52 11.72 9.94
CA THR A 122 -3.50 12.88 9.01
C THR A 122 -2.11 13.50 8.94
N PHE A 123 -1.76 14.10 7.81
CA PHE A 123 -0.46 14.73 7.55
C PHE A 123 -0.53 16.26 7.42
N ASN A 124 -1.75 16.78 7.33
CA ASN A 124 -2.04 18.21 7.27
C ASN A 124 -3.25 18.55 8.18
N LYS A 125 -3.63 19.83 8.21
CA LYS A 125 -4.69 20.34 9.10
C LYS A 125 -6.08 19.85 8.69
N GLY A 126 -6.31 19.68 7.39
CA GLY A 126 -7.58 19.25 6.84
C GLY A 126 -8.76 20.18 7.15
N LEU A 127 -9.94 19.58 7.34
CA LEU A 127 -11.19 20.29 7.65
C LEU A 127 -11.44 20.41 9.16
N LYS A 128 -12.22 21.42 9.56
CA LYS A 128 -12.66 21.60 10.96
C LYS A 128 -13.59 20.48 11.47
N SER A 129 -14.35 19.88 10.57
CA SER A 129 -15.37 18.87 10.87
C SER A 129 -15.70 18.07 9.63
N TYR A 130 -16.07 16.81 9.82
CA TYR A 130 -16.39 15.87 8.75
C TYR A 130 -17.88 15.49 8.82
N ALA A 131 -18.56 15.46 7.67
CA ALA A 131 -19.93 15.01 7.56
C ALA A 131 -19.96 13.62 6.93
N PHE A 132 -20.70 12.67 7.53
CA PHE A 132 -20.81 11.30 7.04
C PHE A 132 -22.11 11.11 6.22
N PRO A 133 -22.08 10.39 5.08
CA PRO A 133 -20.90 9.74 4.47
C PRO A 133 -19.87 10.75 3.93
N LEU A 134 -18.59 10.39 4.04
CA LEU A 134 -17.46 11.11 3.46
C LEU A 134 -17.42 10.90 1.94
N GLU A 135 -17.12 11.97 1.22
CA GLU A 135 -16.78 11.94 -0.19
C GLU A 135 -15.41 12.61 -0.35
N PHE A 136 -14.42 11.88 -0.87
CA PHE A 136 -13.07 12.37 -1.11
C PHE A 136 -12.72 12.33 -2.61
N PRO A 137 -11.85 13.23 -3.12
CA PRO A 137 -11.21 14.32 -2.40
C PRO A 137 -12.19 15.43 -2.00
N MET A 138 -11.93 16.11 -0.88
CA MET A 138 -12.83 17.15 -0.38
C MET A 138 -12.40 18.52 -0.87
N VAL A 139 -13.35 19.30 -1.38
CA VAL A 139 -13.11 20.70 -1.74
C VAL A 139 -13.34 21.57 -0.50
N PRO A 140 -12.30 22.19 0.10
CA PRO A 140 -12.45 23.01 1.29
C PRO A 140 -13.29 24.27 1.03
N SER A 141 -14.02 24.72 2.04
CA SER A 141 -14.96 25.85 1.91
C SER A 141 -14.28 27.21 1.86
N ASP A 142 -13.13 27.34 2.55
CA ASP A 142 -12.25 28.50 2.56
C ASP A 142 -10.80 28.02 2.61
N THR A 143 -10.10 28.13 1.48
CA THR A 143 -8.71 27.68 1.30
C THR A 143 -7.67 28.41 2.16
N ASN A 144 -8.06 29.50 2.85
CA ASN A 144 -7.19 30.19 3.81
C ASN A 144 -7.24 29.57 5.21
N VAL A 145 -8.25 28.73 5.48
CA VAL A 145 -8.56 28.18 6.81
C VAL A 145 -8.60 26.66 6.79
N GLU A 146 -8.98 26.07 5.66
CA GLU A 146 -9.16 24.64 5.42
C GLU A 146 -8.37 24.22 4.18
N GLU A 147 -7.90 22.97 4.19
CA GLU A 147 -7.21 22.34 3.06
C GLU A 147 -7.81 20.95 2.83
N ASP A 148 -7.63 20.38 1.63
CA ASP A 148 -8.04 19.00 1.36
C ASP A 148 -7.27 18.06 2.31
N PRO A 149 -7.96 17.25 3.13
CA PRO A 149 -7.34 16.54 4.24
C PRO A 149 -6.52 15.34 3.77
N SER A 150 -5.22 15.34 4.02
CA SER A 150 -4.30 14.26 3.68
C SER A 150 -4.40 13.15 4.75
N ILE A 151 -5.20 12.11 4.47
CA ILE A 151 -5.67 11.11 5.46
C ILE A 151 -5.38 9.67 5.03
N ILE A 152 -4.96 8.85 5.98
CA ILE A 152 -5.04 7.39 5.93
C ILE A 152 -6.05 6.92 6.99
N ALA A 153 -7.17 6.35 6.55
CA ALA A 153 -8.29 5.92 7.39
C ALA A 153 -8.35 4.39 7.50
N ALA A 154 -7.95 3.86 8.66
CA ALA A 154 -8.11 2.44 8.99
C ALA A 154 -9.57 2.12 9.39
N PHE A 155 -10.24 3.03 10.11
CA PHE A 155 -11.64 2.93 10.48
C PHE A 155 -12.20 4.30 10.88
N PHE A 156 -12.42 5.20 9.92
CA PHE A 156 -12.80 6.58 10.22
C PHE A 156 -14.29 6.68 10.61
N ALA A 157 -14.53 6.82 11.90
CA ALA A 157 -15.81 7.18 12.52
C ALA A 157 -15.56 7.84 13.88
N HIS A 158 -16.48 8.72 14.34
CA HIS A 158 -16.34 9.35 15.64
C HIS A 158 -16.38 8.32 16.79
N GLN A 159 -15.28 8.26 17.54
CA GLN A 159 -15.00 7.26 18.57
C GLN A 159 -14.87 7.90 19.94
N ASP A 160 -14.95 7.06 20.97
CA ASP A 160 -14.64 7.41 22.36
C ASP A 160 -13.88 6.25 23.02
N ILE A 161 -13.17 6.55 24.10
CA ILE A 161 -12.38 5.55 24.84
C ILE A 161 -13.22 5.12 26.05
N PRO A 162 -13.64 3.84 26.14
CA PRO A 162 -14.44 3.39 27.28
C PRO A 162 -13.61 3.41 28.56
N SER A 163 -14.11 4.05 29.62
CA SER A 163 -13.44 4.14 30.93
C SER A 163 -13.60 2.88 31.78
N ASP A 164 -14.48 1.97 31.37
CA ASP A 164 -14.88 0.72 32.03
C ASP A 164 -14.13 -0.51 31.49
N VAL A 165 -13.18 -0.35 30.56
CA VAL A 165 -12.36 -1.44 30.01
C VAL A 165 -10.87 -1.05 30.06
N ASP A 166 -10.11 -1.75 30.89
CA ASP A 166 -8.69 -1.48 31.12
C ASP A 166 -7.85 -1.61 29.84
N GLY A 167 -6.93 -0.65 29.64
CA GLY A 167 -6.05 -0.61 28.46
C GLY A 167 -6.79 -0.37 27.14
N SER A 168 -7.97 0.26 27.17
CA SER A 168 -8.62 0.80 25.98
C SER A 168 -8.01 2.15 25.60
N GLY A 169 -7.90 2.41 24.31
CA GLY A 169 -7.33 3.66 23.79
C GLY A 169 -6.44 3.46 22.57
N VAL A 170 -5.61 4.47 22.30
CA VAL A 170 -4.69 4.48 21.15
C VAL A 170 -3.29 4.18 21.65
N TYR A 171 -2.63 3.24 20.99
CA TYR A 171 -1.22 2.91 21.15
C TYR A 171 -0.48 3.29 19.87
N PHE A 172 0.69 3.89 19.99
CA PHE A 172 1.48 4.33 18.86
C PHE A 172 2.98 4.19 19.11
N ARG A 173 3.71 3.72 18.10
CA ARG A 173 5.18 3.71 18.10
C ARG A 173 5.78 3.85 16.71
N VAL A 174 7.01 4.34 16.68
CA VAL A 174 7.88 4.41 15.49
C VAL A 174 9.05 3.47 15.70
N ILE A 175 9.34 2.64 14.69
CA ILE A 175 10.42 1.66 14.65
C ILE A 175 11.37 2.06 13.54
N GLU A 176 12.65 2.20 13.87
CA GLU A 176 13.74 2.22 12.88
C GLU A 176 14.28 0.80 12.74
N VAL A 177 13.91 0.12 11.65
CA VAL A 177 14.05 -1.33 11.45
C VAL A 177 15.51 -1.78 11.53
N GLU A 178 16.46 -0.93 11.13
CA GLU A 178 17.89 -1.23 11.29
C GLU A 178 18.29 -1.34 12.76
N LYS A 179 17.80 -0.43 13.62
CA LYS A 179 18.16 -0.32 15.04
C LYS A 179 17.31 -1.19 15.97
N GLU A 180 16.22 -1.78 15.47
CA GLU A 180 15.36 -2.66 16.26
C GLU A 180 16.15 -3.85 16.84
N THR A 181 16.05 -4.01 18.16
CA THR A 181 16.78 -5.02 18.95
C THR A 181 15.99 -6.32 19.08
N ASN A 182 14.66 -6.25 18.99
CA ASN A 182 13.79 -7.41 18.92
C ASN A 182 13.89 -8.04 17.52
N ILE A 183 14.79 -9.01 17.38
CA ILE A 183 15.06 -9.73 16.13
C ILE A 183 13.77 -10.34 15.54
N SER A 184 12.85 -10.83 16.38
CA SER A 184 11.59 -11.41 15.90
C SER A 184 10.66 -10.34 15.32
N LEU A 185 10.51 -9.19 15.98
CA LEU A 185 9.73 -8.05 15.45
C LEU A 185 10.34 -7.52 14.14
N LYS A 186 11.66 -7.36 14.11
CA LYS A 186 12.40 -6.92 12.92
C LYS A 186 12.18 -7.86 11.74
N GLN A 187 12.43 -9.16 11.94
CA GLN A 187 12.26 -10.17 10.89
C GLN A 187 10.80 -10.24 10.42
N ARG A 188 9.82 -10.07 11.32
CA ARG A 188 8.40 -10.03 10.97
C ARG A 188 8.04 -8.86 10.06
N LEU A 189 8.57 -7.66 10.31
CA LEU A 189 8.38 -6.52 9.41
C LEU A 189 8.98 -6.77 8.01
N LEU A 190 10.12 -7.46 7.94
CA LEU A 190 10.75 -7.81 6.65
C LEU A 190 9.90 -8.85 5.89
N ASP A 191 9.45 -9.91 6.57
CA ASP A 191 8.74 -11.02 5.92
C ASP A 191 7.28 -10.66 5.56
N ASP A 192 6.55 -9.98 6.47
CA ASP A 192 5.17 -9.55 6.25
C ASP A 192 5.09 -8.60 5.04
N PHE A 193 5.93 -7.55 5.00
CA PHE A 193 5.93 -6.59 3.91
C PHE A 193 6.63 -7.09 2.65
N GLY A 194 7.71 -7.86 2.75
CA GLY A 194 8.38 -8.49 1.61
C GLY A 194 7.51 -9.51 0.85
N THR A 195 6.34 -9.86 1.41
CA THR A 195 5.32 -10.72 0.78
C THR A 195 3.90 -10.13 0.80
N ALA A 196 3.76 -8.82 1.04
CA ALA A 196 2.49 -8.12 1.12
C ALA A 196 1.69 -8.13 -0.19
N MET A 197 2.35 -7.80 -1.30
CA MET A 197 1.79 -7.77 -2.65
C MET A 197 2.88 -7.98 -3.70
N ALA A 198 2.52 -8.19 -4.96
CA ALA A 198 3.51 -8.45 -6.02
C ALA A 198 4.60 -7.36 -6.11
N ALA A 199 4.23 -6.08 -5.98
CA ALA A 199 5.15 -4.94 -6.02
C ALA A 199 6.14 -4.88 -4.84
N SER A 200 5.87 -5.57 -3.72
CA SER A 200 6.74 -5.53 -2.53
C SER A 200 7.74 -6.69 -2.44
N ILE A 201 7.79 -7.56 -3.46
CA ILE A 201 8.67 -8.74 -3.45
C ILE A 201 10.14 -8.32 -3.57
N GLY A 202 10.92 -8.61 -2.53
CA GLY A 202 12.32 -8.18 -2.40
C GLY A 202 12.51 -6.75 -1.88
N TRP A 203 11.42 -6.05 -1.53
CA TRP A 203 11.46 -4.79 -0.82
C TRP A 203 11.69 -5.00 0.69
N ALA A 204 12.28 -4.01 1.36
CA ALA A 204 12.53 -4.06 2.80
C ALA A 204 12.37 -2.66 3.43
N PRO A 205 11.55 -2.51 4.50
CA PRO A 205 11.35 -1.22 5.16
C PRO A 205 12.58 -0.77 5.95
N LYS A 206 12.84 0.54 5.96
CA LYS A 206 13.76 1.19 6.91
C LYS A 206 13.03 1.64 8.16
N PHE A 207 11.80 2.12 8.01
CA PHE A 207 10.96 2.65 9.08
C PHE A 207 9.61 1.96 9.06
N ALA A 208 9.05 1.71 10.25
CA ALA A 208 7.68 1.28 10.43
C ALA A 208 6.99 2.09 11.53
N LEU A 209 5.71 2.38 11.36
CA LEU A 209 4.88 3.08 12.33
C LEU A 209 3.68 2.19 12.63
N ILE A 210 3.44 1.92 13.92
CA ILE A 210 2.35 1.04 14.35
C ILE A 210 1.38 1.85 15.19
N VAL A 211 0.14 1.97 14.72
CA VAL A 211 -0.98 2.55 15.47
C VAL A 211 -1.97 1.44 15.80
N THR A 212 -2.32 1.25 17.06
CA THR A 212 -3.39 0.34 17.48
C THR A 212 -4.50 1.10 18.17
N TRP A 213 -5.72 0.99 17.65
CA TRP A 213 -6.94 1.45 18.30
C TRP A 213 -7.56 0.26 19.02
N LYS A 214 -7.34 0.17 20.33
CA LYS A 214 -7.77 -0.95 21.15
C LYS A 214 -9.04 -0.64 21.92
N ASN A 215 -10.01 -1.54 21.81
CA ASN A 215 -11.28 -1.49 22.53
C ASN A 215 -12.07 -0.17 22.35
N MET A 216 -11.98 0.48 21.18
CA MET A 216 -12.65 1.75 20.93
C MET A 216 -14.16 1.59 20.80
N THR A 217 -14.94 2.42 21.49
CA THR A 217 -16.40 2.51 21.31
C THR A 217 -16.75 3.64 20.35
N PHE A 218 -17.97 3.62 19.80
CA PHE A 218 -18.51 4.78 19.08
C PHE A 218 -18.85 5.93 20.03
N ALA A 219 -18.69 7.16 19.54
CA ALA A 219 -19.13 8.37 20.21
C ALA A 219 -20.66 8.39 20.41
N ASN A 220 -21.13 9.15 21.41
CA ASN A 220 -22.55 9.33 21.74
C ASN A 220 -23.32 8.05 22.16
N ARG A 221 -22.64 6.91 22.40
CA ARG A 221 -23.27 5.68 22.92
C ARG A 221 -24.07 5.96 24.21
N ARG A 222 -25.32 5.48 24.28
CA ARG A 222 -26.10 5.50 25.52
C ARG A 222 -25.50 4.54 26.56
N ARG A 223 -25.27 5.02 27.78
CA ARG A 223 -24.55 4.28 28.84
C ARG A 223 -25.25 2.97 29.24
N GLU A 224 -26.58 3.00 29.32
CA GLU A 224 -27.46 1.86 29.61
C GLU A 224 -27.59 0.82 28.48
N ARG A 225 -26.82 0.96 27.40
CA ARG A 225 -26.67 -0.07 26.36
C ARG A 225 -25.43 -0.92 26.63
N GLU A 226 -25.41 -2.12 26.07
CA GLU A 226 -24.22 -2.95 26.01
C GLU A 226 -23.04 -2.17 25.44
N LEU A 227 -21.86 -2.28 26.08
CA LEU A 227 -20.63 -1.71 25.54
C LEU A 227 -20.19 -2.56 24.34
N LYS A 228 -20.01 -1.91 23.20
CA LYS A 228 -19.45 -2.50 22.00
C LYS A 228 -18.12 -1.83 21.71
N THR A 229 -17.12 -2.66 21.41
CA THR A 229 -15.77 -2.20 21.13
C THR A 229 -15.26 -2.74 19.80
N ASN A 230 -14.40 -1.96 19.15
CA ASN A 230 -13.63 -2.36 17.99
C ASN A 230 -12.15 -2.37 18.35
N THR A 231 -11.40 -3.34 17.85
CA THR A 231 -9.94 -3.42 17.98
C THR A 231 -9.33 -3.67 16.62
N TYR A 232 -8.46 -2.76 16.19
CA TYR A 232 -7.81 -2.78 14.89
C TYR A 232 -6.49 -1.99 14.95
N GLN A 233 -5.62 -2.26 13.99
CA GLN A 233 -4.26 -1.70 13.92
C GLN A 233 -3.91 -1.33 12.50
N MET A 234 -3.14 -0.26 12.35
CA MET A 234 -2.45 0.13 11.13
C MET A 234 -0.95 -0.06 11.36
N VAL A 235 -0.28 -0.74 10.43
CA VAL A 235 1.18 -0.72 10.31
C VAL A 235 1.51 -0.04 8.99
N LEU A 236 2.14 1.12 9.05
CA LEU A 236 2.73 1.77 7.90
C LEU A 236 4.21 1.39 7.84
N ALA A 237 4.75 1.11 6.65
CA ALA A 237 6.16 0.80 6.47
C ALA A 237 6.72 1.52 5.23
N THR A 238 7.93 2.08 5.33
CA THR A 238 8.58 2.81 4.22
C THR A 238 10.10 2.62 4.21
N ASP A 239 10.69 2.72 3.01
CA ASP A 239 12.13 2.84 2.78
C ASP A 239 12.54 4.27 2.35
N GLU A 240 11.63 5.24 2.53
CA GLU A 240 11.68 6.64 2.08
C GLU A 240 11.42 6.88 0.58
N MET A 241 11.21 5.83 -0.22
CA MET A 241 10.89 5.91 -1.65
C MET A 241 9.52 5.29 -1.97
N VAL A 242 9.23 4.12 -1.39
CA VAL A 242 7.96 3.40 -1.48
C VAL A 242 7.36 3.30 -0.08
N THR A 243 6.02 3.28 -0.01
CA THR A 243 5.28 3.18 1.25
C THR A 243 4.14 2.18 1.12
N PHE A 244 4.14 1.19 2.01
CA PHE A 244 3.05 0.25 2.15
C PHE A 244 2.30 0.47 3.46
N VAL A 245 1.00 0.21 3.46
CA VAL A 245 0.14 0.20 4.64
C VAL A 245 -0.50 -1.18 4.80
N MET A 246 -0.47 -1.69 6.02
CA MET A 246 -1.17 -2.88 6.47
C MET A 246 -2.29 -2.45 7.43
N PHE A 247 -3.52 -2.89 7.19
CA PHE A 247 -4.60 -2.82 8.18
C PHE A 247 -4.88 -4.22 8.74
N ASN A 248 -4.91 -4.34 10.06
CA ASN A 248 -5.24 -5.55 10.81
C ASN A 248 -6.53 -5.32 11.61
N TYR A 249 -7.60 -6.05 11.32
CA TYR A 249 -8.89 -5.93 12.01
C TYR A 249 -9.14 -7.15 12.89
N GLU A 250 -8.88 -7.03 14.20
CA GLU A 250 -9.08 -8.13 15.15
C GLU A 250 -10.57 -8.32 15.49
N HIS A 251 -11.28 -7.21 15.74
CA HIS A 251 -12.68 -7.26 16.18
C HIS A 251 -13.45 -6.01 15.75
N ILE A 252 -14.60 -6.22 15.09
CA ILE A 252 -15.55 -5.16 14.69
C ILE A 252 -16.96 -5.55 15.15
N SER A 253 -17.50 -4.87 16.16
CA SER A 253 -18.84 -5.13 16.73
C SER A 253 -19.83 -3.98 16.53
N TRP A 254 -19.33 -2.82 16.14
CA TRP A 254 -20.10 -1.65 15.71
C TRP A 254 -19.49 -1.07 14.42
N ILE A 255 -20.31 -0.42 13.60
CA ILE A 255 -19.94 0.04 12.26
C ILE A 255 -20.16 1.53 12.04
N THR A 256 -21.02 2.19 12.82
CA THR A 256 -21.30 3.62 12.72
C THR A 256 -21.48 4.26 14.10
N HIS A 257 -21.20 5.56 14.19
CA HIS A 257 -21.36 6.37 15.40
C HIS A 257 -22.69 7.15 15.44
N LEU A 258 -23.47 7.12 14.35
CA LEU A 258 -24.74 7.84 14.25
C LEU A 258 -25.90 7.08 14.92
N ASP A 259 -25.74 5.77 15.14
CA ASP A 259 -26.66 4.94 15.93
C ASP A 259 -26.21 4.86 17.39
N ASN A 260 -26.76 5.74 18.23
CA ASN A 260 -26.47 5.76 19.68
C ASN A 260 -26.97 4.55 20.49
N TYR A 261 -27.66 3.58 19.85
CA TYR A 261 -28.30 2.44 20.50
C TYR A 261 -27.53 1.12 20.32
N ALA A 262 -27.02 0.86 19.11
CA ALA A 262 -26.27 -0.36 18.79
C ALA A 262 -25.03 -0.14 17.90
N GLY A 263 -24.82 1.08 17.38
CA GLY A 263 -23.75 1.40 16.43
C GLY A 263 -23.86 0.68 15.08
N LEU A 264 -25.07 0.28 14.66
CA LEU A 264 -25.31 -0.55 13.47
C LEU A 264 -26.14 0.10 12.36
N ASN A 265 -26.77 1.26 12.59
CA ASN A 265 -27.73 1.86 11.67
C ASN A 265 -27.30 3.27 11.20
N GLY A 266 -27.21 3.46 9.88
CA GLY A 266 -26.70 4.70 9.27
C GLY A 266 -25.40 4.45 8.48
N PRO A 267 -24.82 5.48 7.83
CA PRO A 267 -23.58 5.34 7.05
C PRO A 267 -22.45 4.83 7.97
N PRO A 268 -21.83 3.69 7.63
CA PRO A 268 -20.69 3.13 8.35
C PRO A 268 -19.41 3.96 8.25
N ALA A 269 -18.40 3.56 9.03
CA ALA A 269 -17.08 4.16 8.99
C ALA A 269 -16.47 4.12 7.57
N PHE A 270 -15.67 5.14 7.26
CA PHE A 270 -14.91 5.20 6.02
C PHE A 270 -13.57 4.46 6.18
N ILE A 271 -13.14 3.76 5.13
CA ILE A 271 -11.84 3.09 5.05
C ILE A 271 -11.21 3.43 3.71
N GLY A 272 -9.94 3.84 3.75
CA GLY A 272 -9.20 4.22 2.55
C GLY A 272 -8.33 5.44 2.79
N PHE A 273 -8.16 6.23 1.74
CA PHE A 273 -7.11 7.24 1.66
C PHE A 273 -7.62 8.50 0.95
N ASN A 274 -7.13 9.66 1.37
CA ASN A 274 -7.25 10.91 0.62
C ASN A 274 -5.87 11.57 0.58
N GLY A 275 -5.37 11.92 -0.61
CA GLY A 275 -4.01 12.44 -0.78
C GLY A 275 -3.79 13.82 -0.17
N GLY A 276 -4.85 14.62 -0.03
CA GLY A 276 -4.75 16.04 0.34
C GLY A 276 -4.27 16.94 -0.81
N ASN A 277 -4.26 16.42 -2.05
CA ASN A 277 -3.85 17.10 -3.28
C ASN A 277 -5.04 17.48 -4.18
N SER A 278 -6.27 17.29 -3.70
CA SER A 278 -7.54 17.46 -4.42
C SER A 278 -7.72 16.62 -5.69
N THR A 279 -6.90 15.57 -5.91
CA THR A 279 -6.96 14.75 -7.13
C THR A 279 -7.00 13.25 -6.87
N GLN A 280 -6.23 12.75 -5.90
CA GLN A 280 -6.18 11.33 -5.56
C GLN A 280 -6.94 11.06 -4.25
N ALA A 281 -7.94 10.19 -4.34
CA ALA A 281 -8.58 9.56 -3.20
C ALA A 281 -8.94 8.12 -3.55
N TYR A 282 -9.01 7.27 -2.54
CA TYR A 282 -9.36 5.86 -2.70
C TYR A 282 -10.27 5.43 -1.57
N GLU A 283 -11.45 4.91 -1.91
CA GLU A 283 -12.38 4.32 -0.96
C GLU A 283 -12.31 2.78 -1.07
N TYR A 284 -12.12 2.09 0.06
CA TYR A 284 -11.97 0.63 0.05
C TYR A 284 -13.32 -0.10 -0.06
N GLN A 285 -13.88 -0.08 -1.26
CA GLN A 285 -15.11 -0.79 -1.62
C GLN A 285 -14.87 -2.32 -1.70
N PRO A 286 -15.86 -3.17 -1.34
CA PRO A 286 -17.24 -2.85 -0.97
C PRO A 286 -17.45 -2.69 0.54
N PHE A 287 -16.38 -2.40 1.30
CA PHE A 287 -16.41 -2.37 2.77
C PHE A 287 -16.64 -0.97 3.34
N SER A 288 -15.89 0.02 2.87
CA SER A 288 -16.01 1.41 3.32
C SER A 288 -17.45 1.91 3.15
N GLN A 289 -17.96 2.58 4.19
CA GLN A 289 -19.30 3.18 4.21
C GLN A 289 -20.42 2.19 3.85
N ASN A 290 -20.18 0.89 4.11
CA ASN A 290 -21.09 -0.20 3.80
C ASN A 290 -21.17 -1.17 4.99
N PRO A 291 -22.34 -1.77 5.32
CA PRO A 291 -22.45 -2.69 6.45
C PRO A 291 -21.51 -3.91 6.39
N ARG A 292 -21.00 -4.25 5.19
CA ARG A 292 -19.95 -5.25 4.97
C ARG A 292 -18.64 -4.96 5.70
N ILE A 293 -18.39 -3.73 6.17
CA ILE A 293 -17.24 -3.40 7.02
C ILE A 293 -17.10 -4.33 8.25
N SER A 294 -18.22 -4.88 8.73
CA SER A 294 -18.26 -5.90 9.80
C SER A 294 -17.60 -7.25 9.43
N LEU A 295 -17.36 -7.50 8.14
CA LEU A 295 -16.72 -8.73 7.63
C LEU A 295 -15.20 -8.63 7.58
N LEU A 296 -14.60 -7.44 7.77
CA LEU A 296 -13.15 -7.25 7.63
C LEU A 296 -12.31 -8.23 8.46
N PRO A 297 -12.64 -8.56 9.73
CA PRO A 297 -11.89 -9.56 10.51
C PRO A 297 -11.86 -10.99 9.94
N LYS A 298 -12.61 -11.27 8.87
CA LYS A 298 -12.73 -12.60 8.21
C LYS A 298 -12.37 -12.57 6.71
N MET A 299 -11.72 -11.50 6.27
CA MET A 299 -11.46 -11.20 4.87
C MET A 299 -9.99 -10.74 4.72
N GLY A 300 -9.60 -10.36 3.51
CA GLY A 300 -8.29 -9.76 3.22
C GLY A 300 -7.17 -10.78 2.99
N TRP A 301 -7.00 -11.75 3.89
CA TRP A 301 -6.01 -12.85 3.78
C TRP A 301 -4.57 -12.41 3.44
N GLY A 302 -4.15 -11.22 3.88
CA GLY A 302 -2.76 -10.76 3.76
C GLY A 302 -1.80 -11.74 4.46
N ASN A 303 -0.75 -12.20 3.74
CA ASN A 303 0.12 -13.31 4.14
C ASN A 303 -0.64 -14.61 4.54
N GLY A 304 -1.89 -14.79 4.10
CA GLY A 304 -2.76 -15.90 4.49
C GLY A 304 -3.53 -15.69 5.81
N ILE A 305 -3.51 -14.49 6.41
CA ILE A 305 -4.12 -14.19 7.70
C ILE A 305 -5.44 -13.41 7.52
N GLU A 306 -6.54 -13.94 8.06
CA GLU A 306 -7.83 -13.24 8.11
C GLU A 306 -7.75 -11.94 8.92
N GLY A 307 -8.40 -10.89 8.45
CA GLY A 307 -8.35 -9.57 9.07
C GLY A 307 -7.20 -8.69 8.58
N ARG A 308 -6.23 -9.23 7.82
CA ARG A 308 -5.09 -8.47 7.28
C ARG A 308 -5.30 -8.02 5.84
N PHE A 309 -5.09 -6.74 5.59
CA PHE A 309 -5.20 -6.07 4.30
C PHE A 309 -3.94 -5.26 4.02
N TYR A 310 -3.51 -5.21 2.76
CA TYR A 310 -2.36 -4.43 2.31
C TYR A 310 -2.75 -3.39 1.28
N PHE A 311 -1.98 -2.31 1.22
CA PHE A 311 -2.08 -1.25 0.22
C PHE A 311 -0.69 -0.70 -0.10
N THR A 312 -0.41 -0.35 -1.35
CA THR A 312 0.62 0.66 -1.68
C THR A 312 -0.04 2.03 -1.67
N ILE A 313 0.70 3.05 -1.21
CA ILE A 313 0.14 4.40 -1.04
C ILE A 313 1.08 5.53 -1.52
N ASP A 314 2.18 5.19 -2.18
CA ASP A 314 3.29 6.09 -2.52
C ASP A 314 2.99 7.01 -3.71
N GLU A 315 2.81 6.47 -4.93
CA GLU A 315 2.42 7.25 -6.12
C GLU A 315 0.96 6.98 -6.53
N GLU A 316 0.54 5.71 -6.50
CA GLU A 316 -0.85 5.27 -6.70
C GLU A 316 -1.39 4.61 -5.41
N LEU A 317 -2.72 4.57 -5.29
CA LEU A 317 -3.43 4.04 -4.12
C LEU A 317 -4.05 2.69 -4.48
N GLU A 318 -3.31 1.59 -4.26
CA GLU A 318 -3.67 0.27 -4.79
C GLU A 318 -3.83 -0.79 -3.68
N PRO A 319 -4.86 -1.67 -3.73
CA PRO A 319 -5.03 -2.75 -2.77
C PRO A 319 -4.13 -3.96 -3.08
N GLY A 320 -3.37 -4.39 -2.07
CA GLY A 320 -2.63 -5.65 -2.06
C GLY A 320 -3.48 -6.87 -1.64
N ALA A 321 -4.71 -6.65 -1.18
CA ALA A 321 -5.65 -7.70 -0.79
C ALA A 321 -6.75 -7.91 -1.83
N CYS A 322 -7.08 -9.17 -2.12
CA CYS A 322 -8.13 -9.50 -3.07
C CYS A 322 -9.53 -9.14 -2.53
N VAL A 323 -10.46 -8.89 -3.44
CA VAL A 323 -11.87 -8.64 -3.12
C VAL A 323 -12.74 -9.63 -3.91
N ASN A 324 -13.48 -10.49 -3.22
CA ASN A 324 -14.39 -11.41 -3.90
C ASN A 324 -15.60 -10.64 -4.45
N LYS A 325 -15.83 -10.73 -5.76
CA LYS A 325 -16.97 -10.14 -6.47
C LYS A 325 -18.33 -10.57 -5.90
N GLU A 326 -18.43 -11.77 -5.32
CA GLU A 326 -19.65 -12.26 -4.67
C GLU A 326 -20.10 -11.38 -3.48
N LEU A 327 -19.19 -10.60 -2.89
CA LEU A 327 -19.53 -9.64 -1.82
C LEU A 327 -20.43 -8.52 -2.35
N ASP A 328 -20.18 -8.01 -3.56
CA ASP A 328 -20.98 -6.96 -4.18
C ASP A 328 -21.11 -7.14 -5.71
N PRO A 329 -22.31 -7.47 -6.22
CA PRO A 329 -22.58 -7.62 -7.65
C PRO A 329 -22.27 -6.38 -8.51
N ASN A 330 -22.11 -5.19 -7.91
CA ASN A 330 -21.76 -3.96 -8.62
C ASN A 330 -20.24 -3.80 -8.85
N LEU A 331 -19.40 -4.65 -8.24
CA LEU A 331 -17.96 -4.66 -8.50
C LEU A 331 -17.69 -5.07 -9.96
N PRO A 332 -16.69 -4.46 -10.62
CA PRO A 332 -16.39 -4.77 -12.01
C PRO A 332 -15.94 -6.22 -12.19
N ASP A 333 -16.38 -6.83 -13.29
CA ASP A 333 -15.99 -8.20 -13.71
C ASP A 333 -14.47 -8.41 -13.82
N ARG A 334 -13.73 -7.32 -13.99
CA ARG A 334 -12.27 -7.27 -14.00
C ARG A 334 -11.83 -6.27 -12.94
N LEU A 335 -11.40 -6.78 -11.80
CA LEU A 335 -10.64 -6.00 -10.83
C LEU A 335 -9.26 -5.68 -11.42
N PRO A 336 -8.63 -4.54 -11.04
CA PRO A 336 -7.28 -4.22 -11.48
C PRO A 336 -6.28 -5.31 -11.06
N LEU A 337 -5.24 -5.45 -11.87
CA LEU A 337 -4.16 -6.42 -11.68
C LEU A 337 -2.84 -5.66 -11.53
N HIS A 338 -2.26 -5.76 -10.35
CA HIS A 338 -0.98 -5.12 -10.03
C HIS A 338 0.13 -6.15 -10.17
N THR A 339 1.27 -5.78 -10.74
CA THR A 339 2.36 -6.73 -11.01
C THR A 339 3.67 -6.31 -10.34
N SER A 340 4.62 -7.23 -10.19
CA SER A 340 5.92 -6.91 -9.59
C SER A 340 6.84 -6.08 -10.50
N THR A 341 6.50 -5.91 -11.78
CA THR A 341 7.20 -5.05 -12.75
C THR A 341 6.40 -4.97 -14.05
N ASP A 342 6.23 -3.77 -14.62
CA ASP A 342 5.57 -3.57 -15.91
C ASP A 342 6.34 -4.16 -17.11
N TYR A 343 7.59 -4.56 -16.91
CA TYR A 343 8.46 -5.07 -17.97
C TYR A 343 9.25 -6.32 -17.55
N ILE A 344 9.51 -7.16 -18.55
CA ILE A 344 10.35 -8.36 -18.46
C ILE A 344 11.32 -8.39 -19.65
N LEU A 345 12.39 -9.17 -19.51
CA LEU A 345 13.31 -9.44 -20.61
C LEU A 345 12.69 -10.46 -21.59
N MET A 346 12.85 -10.21 -22.90
CA MET A 346 12.31 -11.09 -23.94
C MET A 346 12.84 -12.54 -23.87
N LEU A 347 14.06 -12.73 -23.35
CA LEU A 347 14.65 -14.04 -23.14
C LEU A 347 13.83 -14.91 -22.15
N GLY A 348 12.94 -14.30 -21.36
CA GLY A 348 12.24 -14.96 -20.27
C GLY A 348 13.22 -15.36 -19.15
N GLY A 349 12.88 -16.43 -18.42
CA GLY A 349 13.60 -16.88 -17.23
C GLY A 349 13.28 -16.07 -15.97
N GLN A 350 12.57 -14.96 -16.10
CA GLN A 350 12.06 -14.16 -14.98
C GLN A 350 10.67 -14.67 -14.56
N GLU A 351 10.44 -14.68 -13.25
CA GLU A 351 9.11 -14.82 -12.66
C GLU A 351 8.48 -13.42 -12.54
N LEU A 352 7.24 -13.30 -12.97
CA LEU A 352 6.43 -12.09 -12.81
C LEU A 352 5.26 -12.43 -11.88
N ASN A 353 5.20 -11.71 -10.78
CA ASN A 353 4.19 -11.88 -9.75
C ASN A 353 3.05 -10.90 -9.96
N PHE A 354 1.86 -11.26 -9.51
CA PHE A 354 0.66 -10.42 -9.65
C PHE A 354 -0.25 -10.50 -8.41
N THR A 355 -0.99 -9.42 -8.19
CA THR A 355 -1.97 -9.24 -7.12
C THR A 355 -3.27 -8.66 -7.68
N GLY A 356 -4.42 -9.07 -7.14
CA GLY A 356 -5.74 -8.58 -7.56
C GLY A 356 -6.87 -9.59 -7.37
N PRO A 357 -6.96 -10.66 -8.18
CA PRO A 357 -8.01 -11.67 -8.06
C PRO A 357 -7.81 -12.54 -6.81
N CYS A 358 -8.91 -12.97 -6.19
CA CYS A 358 -8.84 -13.98 -5.13
C CYS A 358 -8.49 -15.34 -5.71
N LEU A 359 -7.41 -15.95 -5.23
CA LEU A 359 -6.91 -17.23 -5.68
C LEU A 359 -7.21 -18.33 -4.67
N THR A 360 -7.51 -19.53 -5.18
CA THR A 360 -7.69 -20.77 -4.43
C THR A 360 -6.85 -21.89 -5.07
N GLU A 361 -6.67 -23.02 -4.39
CA GLU A 361 -5.87 -24.15 -4.93
C GLU A 361 -6.48 -24.74 -6.22
N GLU A 362 -7.79 -24.59 -6.42
CA GLU A 362 -8.51 -25.01 -7.63
C GLU A 362 -8.44 -23.99 -8.79
N SER A 363 -7.87 -22.81 -8.55
CA SER A 363 -7.88 -21.70 -9.52
C SER A 363 -6.99 -21.97 -10.74
N ILE A 364 -7.60 -21.95 -11.93
CA ILE A 364 -6.89 -22.17 -13.20
C ILE A 364 -6.27 -20.84 -13.68
N ILE A 365 -5.06 -20.56 -13.22
CA ILE A 365 -4.33 -19.33 -13.58
C ILE A 365 -3.70 -19.46 -14.97
N THR A 366 -4.09 -18.59 -15.91
CA THR A 366 -3.50 -18.48 -17.25
C THR A 366 -3.32 -17.02 -17.62
N CYS A 367 -2.08 -16.57 -17.76
CA CYS A 367 -1.74 -15.22 -18.22
C CYS A 367 -1.57 -15.22 -19.74
N ARG A 368 -1.98 -14.13 -20.42
CA ARG A 368 -1.94 -14.03 -21.88
C ARG A 368 -1.13 -12.81 -22.32
N PHE A 369 -0.04 -13.06 -23.03
CA PHE A 369 0.85 -12.04 -23.61
C PHE A 369 0.68 -12.04 -25.12
N ASP A 370 -0.13 -11.09 -25.60
CA ASP A 370 -0.64 -11.01 -26.97
C ASP A 370 -1.27 -12.33 -27.47
N VAL A 371 -0.50 -13.20 -28.13
CA VAL A 371 -0.97 -14.51 -28.63
C VAL A 371 -0.57 -15.69 -27.74
N LEU A 372 0.41 -15.52 -26.85
CA LEU A 372 0.97 -16.60 -26.04
C LEU A 372 0.26 -16.71 -24.68
N LYS A 373 0.03 -17.95 -24.25
CA LYS A 373 -0.60 -18.28 -22.97
C LYS A 373 0.42 -18.98 -22.08
N VAL A 374 0.65 -18.42 -20.90
CA VAL A 374 1.56 -18.97 -19.89
C VAL A 374 0.71 -19.49 -18.72
N LYS A 375 0.97 -20.72 -18.27
CA LYS A 375 0.33 -21.25 -17.07
C LYS A 375 0.94 -20.58 -15.84
N GLY A 376 0.10 -20.00 -14.98
CA GLY A 376 0.53 -19.47 -13.69
C GLY A 376 0.45 -20.49 -12.56
N ARG A 377 0.93 -20.09 -11.39
CA ARG A 377 0.84 -20.78 -10.10
C ARG A 377 0.31 -19.82 -9.05
N MET A 378 -0.41 -20.34 -8.06
CA MET A 378 -0.73 -19.59 -6.85
C MET A 378 0.51 -19.52 -5.95
N MET A 379 0.69 -18.41 -5.23
CA MET A 379 1.63 -18.29 -4.12
C MET A 379 0.90 -18.13 -2.80
N THR A 380 -0.09 -17.23 -2.77
CA THR A 380 -0.98 -16.96 -1.63
C THR A 380 -2.40 -16.68 -2.16
N PRO A 381 -3.43 -16.53 -1.31
CA PRO A 381 -4.77 -16.09 -1.74
C PRO A 381 -4.80 -14.78 -2.53
N ASN A 382 -3.79 -13.91 -2.34
CA ASN A 382 -3.69 -12.60 -2.98
C ASN A 382 -2.58 -12.50 -4.04
N ILE A 383 -1.64 -13.44 -4.09
CA ILE A 383 -0.47 -13.40 -4.98
C ILE A 383 -0.42 -14.65 -5.85
N GLY A 384 -0.41 -14.44 -7.15
CA GLY A 384 -0.05 -15.45 -8.14
C GLY A 384 1.26 -15.11 -8.84
N ALA A 385 1.83 -16.10 -9.51
CA ALA A 385 3.10 -15.99 -10.21
C ALA A 385 3.05 -16.70 -11.56
N TYR A 386 3.84 -16.25 -12.52
CA TYR A 386 4.07 -16.95 -13.78
C TYR A 386 5.51 -16.75 -14.24
N MET A 387 6.06 -17.78 -14.86
CA MET A 387 7.45 -17.80 -15.33
C MET A 387 7.46 -17.90 -16.86
N PHE A 388 8.14 -16.96 -17.50
CA PHE A 388 8.35 -17.02 -18.95
C PHE A 388 9.48 -17.98 -19.29
N LEU A 389 9.29 -18.78 -20.34
CA LEU A 389 10.34 -19.61 -20.92
C LEU A 389 10.45 -19.26 -22.42
N ASN A 390 11.39 -18.35 -22.74
CA ASN A 390 11.72 -17.83 -24.09
C ASN A 390 10.55 -17.25 -24.91
N MET A 391 10.55 -15.93 -25.12
CA MET A 391 9.67 -15.25 -26.09
C MET A 391 10.43 -14.29 -27.00
N TYR A 392 10.58 -14.66 -28.28
CA TYR A 392 11.04 -13.71 -29.29
C TYR A 392 9.99 -12.59 -29.51
N TRP A 393 10.33 -11.36 -29.06
CA TRP A 393 9.67 -10.07 -29.32
C TRP A 393 8.19 -9.88 -28.92
N MET A 394 7.91 -9.12 -27.85
CA MET A 394 6.58 -8.57 -27.50
C MET A 394 6.67 -7.54 -26.36
N ASN A 395 6.05 -6.36 -26.52
CA ASN A 395 5.78 -5.44 -25.41
C ASN A 395 4.61 -5.96 -24.57
N ILE A 396 4.65 -5.76 -23.26
CA ILE A 396 3.50 -5.95 -22.36
C ILE A 396 2.68 -4.65 -22.36
N PRO A 397 1.37 -4.68 -22.65
CA PRO A 397 0.44 -3.60 -22.34
C PRO A 397 -0.37 -3.91 -21.07
N ASN A 398 -0.55 -2.92 -20.20
CA ASN A 398 -1.43 -3.04 -19.03
C ASN A 398 -2.91 -3.01 -19.48
N THR A 399 -3.61 -4.16 -19.41
CA THR A 399 -5.06 -4.34 -19.68
C THR A 399 -5.68 -5.52 -18.93
#